data_AF-A0A1V1WTK6-F1
#
_entry.id   AF-A0A1V1WTK6-F1
#
_cell.length_a   1.000
_cell.length_b   1.000
_cell.length_c   1.000
_cell.angle_alpha   90.00
_cell.angle_beta   90.00
_cell.angle_gamma   90.00
#
_symmetry.space_group_name_H-M   'P 1'
#
loop_
_entity.id
_entity.type
_entity.pdbx_description
1 polymer ?
#
loop_
_entity_poly.entity_id
_entity_poly.type
_entity_poly.pdbx_seq_one_letter_code
_entity_poly.pdbx_strand_id
1 'polypeptide(L)'
;MAQANPYVTLPVVTDLGLARNILIVRTADILVAISGGYGTLSEICIALKLKKPVIGLNTWPNMDGIVYVDTPAQALEATVLWHRGSVLAESTD
;
A
#
# COMPACT_ATOMS: atom_id res chain seq x y z
N MET A 1 6.58 -12.12 -22.38
CA MET A 1 7.15 -11.71 -21.07
C MET A 1 6.89 -10.23 -20.89
N ALA A 2 6.25 -9.83 -19.80
CA ALA A 2 6.08 -8.40 -19.51
C ALA A 2 7.44 -7.84 -19.07
N GLN A 3 7.96 -6.88 -19.82
CA GLN A 3 9.20 -6.18 -19.48
C GLN A 3 8.92 -5.18 -18.36
N ALA A 4 9.83 -5.07 -17.39
CA ALA A 4 9.74 -4.03 -16.36
C ALA A 4 9.81 -2.64 -17.00
N ASN A 5 9.14 -1.65 -16.41
CA ASN A 5 9.18 -0.28 -16.94
C ASN A 5 10.58 0.35 -16.75
N PRO A 6 10.92 1.42 -17.50
CA PRO A 6 12.25 2.03 -17.46
C PRO A 6 12.70 2.60 -16.11
N TYR A 7 11.77 2.75 -15.16
CA TYR A 7 12.05 3.28 -13.83
C TYR A 7 12.46 2.19 -12.83
N VAL A 8 12.36 0.90 -13.20
CA VAL A 8 12.75 -0.22 -12.34
C VAL A 8 14.25 -0.47 -12.44
N THR A 9 14.98 -0.31 -11.34
CA THR A 9 16.42 -0.59 -11.26
C THR A 9 16.72 -2.08 -11.11
N LEU A 10 15.95 -2.80 -10.28
CA LEU A 10 16.15 -4.22 -9.99
C LEU A 10 14.84 -5.00 -10.21
N PRO A 11 14.67 -5.66 -11.37
CA PRO A 11 13.51 -6.51 -11.59
C PRO A 11 13.63 -7.82 -10.80
N VAL A 12 12.61 -8.13 -9.98
CA VAL A 12 12.51 -9.41 -9.27
C VAL A 12 11.51 -10.29 -10.01
N VAL A 13 12.01 -11.33 -10.69
CA VAL A 13 11.18 -12.29 -11.42
C VAL A 13 10.71 -13.36 -10.46
N THR A 14 9.40 -13.42 -10.20
CA THR A 14 8.83 -14.31 -9.17
C THR A 14 8.13 -15.56 -9.73
N ASP A 15 7.66 -15.51 -10.98
CA ASP A 15 6.80 -16.54 -11.61
C ASP A 15 5.52 -16.90 -10.82
N LEU A 16 5.03 -15.97 -9.99
CA LEU A 16 3.86 -16.19 -9.11
C LEU A 16 2.54 -15.60 -9.65
N GLY A 17 2.54 -15.03 -10.85
CA GLY A 17 1.36 -14.34 -11.41
C GLY A 17 0.80 -13.30 -10.43
N LEU A 18 -0.51 -13.37 -10.15
CA LEU A 18 -1.21 -12.48 -9.21
C LEU A 18 -0.77 -12.67 -7.75
N ALA A 19 -0.26 -13.84 -7.38
CA ALA A 19 0.17 -14.10 -6.01
C ALA A 19 1.39 -13.25 -5.61
N ARG A 20 2.14 -12.68 -6.57
CA ARG A 20 3.23 -11.73 -6.31
C ARG A 20 2.79 -10.51 -5.49
N ASN A 21 1.52 -10.12 -5.52
CA ASN A 21 1.01 -9.00 -4.72
C ASN A 21 1.24 -9.21 -3.22
N ILE A 22 1.19 -10.45 -2.70
CA ILE A 22 1.49 -10.72 -1.29
C ILE A 22 2.94 -10.40 -0.95
N LEU A 23 3.88 -10.61 -1.88
CA LEU A 23 5.29 -10.29 -1.66
C LEU A 23 5.48 -8.78 -1.55
N ILE A 24 4.80 -8.00 -2.40
CA ILE A 24 4.81 -6.53 -2.34
C ILE A 24 4.32 -6.07 -0.97
N VAL A 25 3.13 -6.52 -0.56
CA VAL A 25 2.55 -6.12 0.71
C VAL A 25 3.41 -6.57 1.90
N ARG A 26 3.97 -7.79 1.88
CA ARG A 26 4.78 -8.31 2.99
C ARG A 26 6.12 -7.61 3.13
N THR A 27 6.71 -7.14 2.04
CA THR A 27 8.03 -6.46 2.06
C THR A 27 7.94 -4.97 2.35
N ALA A 28 6.81 -4.32 2.11
CA ALA A 28 6.62 -2.90 2.40
C ALA A 28 6.30 -2.64 3.88
N ASP A 29 6.91 -1.64 4.52
CA ASP A 29 6.55 -1.24 5.88
C ASP A 29 5.19 -0.51 5.93
N ILE A 30 4.94 0.33 4.93
CA ILE A 30 3.73 1.16 4.77
C ILE A 30 3.28 1.07 3.32
N LEU A 31 1.97 1.05 3.07
CA LEU A 31 1.42 1.02 1.71
C LEU A 31 0.75 2.35 1.37
N VAL A 32 1.04 2.88 0.19
CA VAL A 32 0.32 4.01 -0.40
C VAL A 32 -0.46 3.51 -1.60
N ALA A 33 -1.78 3.40 -1.45
CA ALA A 33 -2.67 2.97 -2.50
C ALA A 33 -3.10 4.18 -3.35
N ILE A 34 -2.73 4.15 -4.63
CA ILE A 34 -3.01 5.24 -5.58
C ILE A 34 -3.96 4.73 -6.64
N SER A 35 -5.00 5.50 -6.95
CA SER A 35 -6.02 5.13 -7.94
C SER A 35 -6.77 3.83 -7.56
N GLY A 36 -7.59 3.31 -8.46
CA GLY A 36 -8.40 2.11 -8.26
C GLY A 36 -7.91 0.89 -9.04
N GLY A 37 -8.73 -0.17 -9.01
CA GLY A 37 -8.48 -1.43 -9.71
C GLY A 37 -8.47 -2.63 -8.77
N TYR A 38 -8.79 -3.82 -9.30
CA TYR A 38 -8.85 -5.05 -8.50
C TYR A 38 -7.49 -5.47 -7.94
N GLY A 39 -6.40 -5.17 -8.65
CA GLY A 39 -5.03 -5.37 -8.15
C GLY A 39 -4.78 -4.56 -6.88
N THR A 40 -5.04 -3.25 -6.94
CA THR A 40 -4.91 -2.33 -5.80
C THR A 40 -5.80 -2.76 -4.64
N LEU A 41 -7.06 -3.11 -4.90
CA LEU A 41 -7.97 -3.59 -3.85
C LEU A 41 -7.43 -4.85 -3.16
N SER A 42 -6.86 -5.78 -3.92
CA SER A 42 -6.27 -7.00 -3.35
C SER A 42 -5.11 -6.69 -2.41
N GLU A 43 -4.24 -5.74 -2.78
CA GLU A 43 -3.09 -5.33 -1.96
C GLU A 43 -3.54 -4.59 -0.69
N ILE A 44 -4.55 -3.72 -0.79
CA ILE A 44 -5.20 -3.07 0.37
C ILE A 44 -5.75 -4.12 1.34
N CYS A 45 -6.57 -5.05 0.86
CA CYS A 45 -7.18 -6.09 1.70
C CYS A 45 -6.13 -6.97 2.41
N ILE A 46 -5.05 -7.33 1.70
CA ILE A 46 -3.95 -8.10 2.28
C ILE A 46 -3.23 -7.26 3.35
N ALA A 47 -2.98 -5.98 3.10
CA ALA A 47 -2.32 -5.09 4.06
C ALA A 47 -3.11 -4.93 5.35
N LEU A 48 -4.41 -4.68 5.24
CA LEU A 48 -5.31 -4.57 6.39
C LEU A 48 -5.35 -5.88 7.21
N LYS A 49 -5.43 -7.04 6.54
CA LYS A 49 -5.33 -8.35 7.22
C LYS A 49 -4.00 -8.56 7.96
N LEU A 50 -2.93 -7.99 7.43
CA LEU A 50 -1.59 -8.04 8.03
C LEU A 50 -1.34 -6.91 9.04
N LYS A 51 -2.36 -6.09 9.34
CA LYS A 51 -2.29 -4.92 10.21
C LYS A 51 -1.19 -3.94 9.79
N LYS A 52 -0.97 -3.79 8.49
CA LYS A 52 -0.03 -2.82 7.93
C LYS A 52 -0.72 -1.47 7.71
N PRO A 53 -0.01 -0.35 7.90
CA PRO A 53 -0.56 0.97 7.63
C PRO A 53 -0.86 1.12 6.14
N VAL A 54 -2.06 1.61 5.82
CA VAL A 54 -2.48 1.91 4.45
C VAL A 54 -2.87 3.38 4.36
N ILE A 55 -2.27 4.08 3.41
CA ILE A 55 -2.58 5.46 3.05
C ILE A 55 -3.27 5.43 1.69
N GLY A 56 -4.46 6.02 1.59
CA GLY A 56 -5.25 6.07 0.36
C GLY A 56 -5.16 7.43 -0.32
N LEU A 57 -4.72 7.48 -1.58
CA LEU A 57 -4.68 8.69 -2.41
C LEU A 57 -5.52 8.45 -3.67
N ASN A 58 -6.68 9.09 -3.77
CA ASN A 58 -7.62 8.92 -4.89
C ASN A 58 -7.92 7.44 -5.22
N THR A 59 -8.10 6.60 -4.19
CA THR A 59 -8.27 5.15 -4.31
C THR A 59 -9.67 4.67 -3.91
N TRP A 60 -9.84 3.38 -3.63
CA TRP A 60 -11.08 2.78 -3.13
C TRP A 60 -11.57 3.50 -1.86
N PRO A 61 -12.78 4.09 -1.88
CA PRO A 61 -13.29 4.87 -0.76
C PRO A 61 -13.98 3.99 0.30
N ASN A 62 -14.21 4.57 1.48
CA ASN A 62 -15.04 4.00 2.54
C ASN A 62 -14.60 2.62 3.04
N MET A 63 -13.29 2.41 3.19
CA MET A 63 -12.73 1.22 3.82
C MET A 63 -12.10 1.59 5.17
N ASP A 64 -12.42 0.82 6.20
CA ASP A 64 -11.84 1.00 7.53
C ASP A 64 -10.35 0.68 7.56
N GLY A 65 -9.61 1.34 8.45
CA GLY A 65 -8.16 1.14 8.62
C GLY A 65 -7.29 1.80 7.55
N ILE A 66 -7.86 2.65 6.69
CA ILE A 66 -7.13 3.44 5.69
C ILE A 66 -7.09 4.92 6.11
N VAL A 67 -5.91 5.52 6.05
CA VAL A 67 -5.73 6.97 6.19
C VAL A 67 -5.86 7.61 4.81
N TYR A 68 -6.99 8.27 4.55
CA TYR A 68 -7.22 8.95 3.27
C TYR A 68 -6.58 10.34 3.24
N VAL A 69 -5.93 10.65 2.12
CA VAL A 69 -5.26 11.94 1.86
C VAL A 69 -5.54 12.41 0.44
N ASP A 70 -5.45 13.71 0.20
CA ASP A 70 -5.82 14.33 -1.08
C ASP A 70 -4.62 14.62 -1.98
N THR A 71 -3.42 14.69 -1.40
CA THR A 71 -2.20 15.10 -2.11
C THR A 71 -1.02 14.15 -1.88
N PRO A 72 -0.07 14.06 -2.84
CA PRO A 72 1.17 13.31 -2.64
C PRO A 72 1.99 13.79 -1.43
N ALA A 73 1.96 15.10 -1.13
CA ALA A 73 2.66 15.67 0.01
C ALA A 73 2.11 15.15 1.35
N GLN A 74 0.77 15.09 1.49
CA GLN A 74 0.12 14.50 2.66
C GLN A 74 0.39 13.00 2.78
N ALA A 75 0.45 12.28 1.66
CA ALA A 75 0.80 10.85 1.67
C ALA A 75 2.22 10.62 2.23
N LEU A 76 3.17 11.47 1.83
CA LEU A 76 4.54 11.43 2.34
C LEU A 76 4.58 11.77 3.84
N GLU A 77 3.89 12.82 4.26
CA GLU A 77 3.82 13.24 5.67
C GLU A 77 3.25 12.12 6.54
N ALA A 78 2.13 11.51 6.14
CA ALA A 78 1.54 10.39 6.85
C ALA A 78 2.52 9.22 6.98
N THR A 79 3.25 8.88 5.91
CA THR A 79 4.27 7.82 5.93
C THR A 79 5.37 8.11 6.97
N VAL A 80 5.83 9.36 7.05
CA VAL A 80 6.86 9.78 8.03
C VAL A 80 6.33 9.72 9.46
N LEU A 81 5.10 10.17 9.70
CA LEU A 81 4.49 10.13 11.04
C LEU A 81 4.28 8.70 11.53
N TRP A 82 3.84 7.80 10.65
CA TRP A 82 3.73 6.37 10.94
C TRP A 82 5.08 5.76 11.32
N HIS A 83 6.13 6.03 10.54
CA HIS A 83 7.47 5.51 10.83
C HIS A 83 8.04 6.04 12.15
N ARG A 84 7.66 7.25 12.56
CA ARG A 84 8.05 7.87 13.85
C ARG A 84 7.19 7.41 15.04
N GLY A 85 6.23 6.51 14.83
CA GLY A 85 5.33 6.03 15.88
C GLY A 85 4.33 7.09 16.38
N SER A 86 4.12 8.16 15.61
CA SER A 86 3.26 9.30 16.00
C SER A 86 1.81 9.13 15.58
N VAL A 87 1.51 8.21 14.66
CA VAL A 87 0.13 7.79 14.36
C VAL A 87 -0.10 6.51 15.15
N LEU A 88 -0.73 6.65 16.32
CA LEU A 88 -1.25 5.50 17.04
C LEU A 88 -2.33 4.88 16.15
N ALA A 89 -2.11 3.63 15.75
CA ALA A 89 -3.18 2.78 15.25
C ALA A 89 -4.24 2.72 16.37
N GLU A 90 -5.29 3.53 16.27
CA GLU A 90 -6.51 3.25 16.99
C GLU A 90 -7.09 1.98 16.37
N SER A 91 -6.72 0.85 16.97
CA SER A 91 -7.39 -0.42 16.78
C SER A 91 -8.75 -0.31 17.47
N THR A 92 -9.78 -0.05 16.69
CA THR A 92 -11.12 -0.49 17.05
C THR A 92 -11.20 -1.98 16.74
N ASP A 93 -11.64 -2.75 17.74
CA ASP A 93 -11.72 -4.22 17.78
C ASP A 93 -12.43 -4.87 16.58
#